data_AF-A0A839S8V6-F1
#
_entry.id   AF-A0A839S8V6-F1
#
_cell.length_a   1.000
_cell.length_b   1.000
_cell.length_c   1.000
_cell.angle_alpha   90.00
_cell.angle_beta   90.00
_cell.angle_gamma   90.00
#
_symmetry.space_group_name_H-M   'P 1'
#
loop_
_entity.id
_entity.type
_entity.pdbx_description
1 polymer ?
#
loop_
_entity_poly.entity_id
_entity_poly.type
_entity_poly.pdbx_seq_one_letter_code
_entity_poly.pdbx_strand_id
1 'polypeptide(L)'
;MTNISESSLVTAMNAISGEEFTTRGPDDPLDRNFDEIGFDSLARQELMGRIERAHGIRFSSDLVLSATSTPRELLIAAIEQEDVRA
;
A
#
# COMPACT_ATOMS: atom_id res chain seq x y z
N MET A 1 14.32 -6.49 -10.67
CA MET A 1 14.34 -5.38 -9.68
C MET A 1 13.00 -4.70 -9.79
N THR A 2 12.04 -5.12 -8.96
CA THR A 2 10.67 -4.62 -9.09
C THR A 2 10.42 -3.55 -8.06
N ASN A 3 10.93 -2.35 -8.32
CA ASN A 3 10.96 -1.26 -7.34
C ASN A 3 9.52 -0.81 -6.99
N ILE A 4 8.99 -1.27 -5.86
CA ILE A 4 7.77 -0.72 -5.28
C ILE A 4 8.01 0.76 -4.95
N SER A 5 7.02 1.60 -5.22
CA SER A 5 7.10 3.06 -5.03
C SER A 5 5.74 3.66 -4.65
N GLU A 6 5.76 4.89 -4.12
CA GLU A 6 4.54 5.64 -3.76
C GLU A 6 3.58 5.74 -4.95
N SER A 7 4.08 5.97 -6.16
CA SER A 7 3.26 6.05 -7.38
C SER A 7 2.47 4.77 -7.64
N SER A 8 3.07 3.60 -7.40
CA SER A 8 2.39 2.31 -7.56
C SER A 8 1.31 2.12 -6.51
N LEU A 9 1.59 2.53 -5.27
CA LEU A 9 0.63 2.48 -4.17
C LEU A 9 -0.59 3.37 -4.47
N VAL A 10 -0.35 4.63 -4.85
CA VAL A 10 -1.40 5.58 -5.26
C VAL A 10 -2.20 5.04 -6.43
N THR A 11 -1.55 4.47 -7.44
CA THR A 11 -2.22 3.86 -8.59
C THR A 11 -3.15 2.72 -8.16
N ALA A 12 -2.68 1.85 -7.25
CA ALA A 12 -3.46 0.74 -6.75
C ALA A 12 -4.65 1.21 -5.88
N MET A 13 -4.44 2.25 -5.07
CA MET A 13 -5.48 2.87 -4.25
C MET A 13 -6.56 3.55 -5.12
N ASN A 14 -6.16 4.32 -6.13
CA ASN A 14 -7.09 4.98 -7.07
C ASN A 14 -7.97 3.96 -7.78
N ALA A 15 -7.39 2.82 -8.13
CA ALA A 15 -8.12 1.76 -8.80
C ALA A 15 -9.06 0.96 -7.85
N ILE A 16 -8.97 1.15 -6.52
CA ILE A 16 -9.88 0.52 -5.53
C ILE A 16 -10.97 1.51 -5.11
N SER A 17 -10.58 2.71 -4.69
CA SER A 17 -11.53 3.74 -4.22
C SER A 17 -12.28 4.40 -5.38
N GLY A 18 -11.72 4.36 -6.60
CA GLY A 18 -12.25 5.09 -7.75
C GLY A 18 -11.98 6.60 -7.70
N GLU A 19 -11.29 7.07 -6.66
CA GLU A 19 -10.89 8.46 -6.45
C GLU A 19 -9.46 8.69 -6.95
N GLU A 20 -9.16 9.93 -7.34
CA GLU A 20 -7.80 10.33 -7.70
C GLU A 20 -7.07 10.83 -6.45
N PHE A 21 -6.46 9.91 -5.70
CA PHE A 21 -5.49 10.27 -4.66
C PHE A 21 -4.25 10.86 -5.32
N THR A 22 -3.75 11.96 -4.75
CA THR A 22 -2.51 12.59 -5.18
C THR A 22 -1.63 12.90 -3.98
N THR A 23 -0.33 12.63 -4.09
CA THR A 23 0.67 12.91 -3.05
C THR A 23 1.12 14.35 -3.15
N ARG A 24 0.26 15.30 -2.75
CA ARG A 24 0.57 16.73 -2.79
C ARG A 24 -0.03 17.49 -1.62
N GLY A 25 0.66 17.45 -0.49
CA GLY A 25 0.43 18.40 0.59
C GLY A 25 0.57 17.79 1.98
N PRO A 26 0.28 18.59 3.03
CA PRO A 26 0.28 18.11 4.41
C PRO A 26 -0.87 17.13 4.73
N ASP A 27 -1.87 17.01 3.85
CA ASP A 27 -2.99 16.05 3.96
C ASP A 27 -2.82 14.90 2.96
N ASP A 28 -1.62 14.32 2.93
CA ASP A 28 -1.34 13.22 2.01
C ASP A 28 -2.14 11.97 2.43
N PRO A 29 -2.96 11.37 1.55
CA PRO A 29 -3.71 10.16 1.87
C PRO A 29 -2.80 8.98 2.25
N LEU A 30 -1.52 9.01 1.88
CA LEU A 30 -0.54 8.00 2.30
C LEU A 30 -0.15 8.11 3.79
N ASP A 31 -0.27 9.30 4.37
CA ASP A 31 -0.02 9.55 5.80
C ASP A 31 -1.30 9.44 6.65
N ARG A 32 -2.45 9.24 6.00
CA ARG A 32 -3.74 9.08 6.67
C ARG A 32 -4.03 7.62 6.98
N ASN A 33 -4.83 7.40 8.01
CA ASN A 33 -5.26 6.05 8.33
C ASN A 33 -6.19 5.52 7.25
N PHE A 34 -6.11 4.21 6.96
CA PHE A 34 -7.00 3.54 5.99
C PHE A 34 -8.48 3.79 6.31
N ASP A 35 -8.88 3.74 7.59
CA ASP A 35 -10.25 4.06 8.01
C ASP A 35 -10.66 5.51 7.69
N GLU A 36 -9.72 6.47 7.68
CA GLU A 36 -10.01 7.89 7.39
C GLU A 36 -10.18 8.18 5.90
N ILE A 37 -9.66 7.31 5.03
CA ILE A 37 -9.76 7.41 3.57
C ILE A 37 -10.76 6.38 3.00
N GLY A 38 -11.53 5.70 3.86
CA GLY A 38 -12.58 4.76 3.43
C GLY A 38 -12.06 3.38 3.01
N PHE A 39 -10.85 3.00 3.42
CA PHE A 39 -10.28 1.68 3.15
C PHE A 39 -10.56 0.71 4.31
N ASP A 40 -11.58 -0.12 4.13
CA ASP A 40 -11.85 -1.24 5.03
C ASP A 40 -10.78 -2.35 4.95
N SER A 41 -10.86 -3.31 5.87
CA SER A 41 -9.98 -4.50 5.88
C SER A 41 -9.92 -5.26 4.55
N LEU A 42 -11.05 -5.37 3.83
CA LEU A 42 -11.06 -6.03 2.51
C LEU A 42 -10.36 -5.19 1.45
N ALA A 43 -10.59 -3.87 1.43
CA ALA A 43 -9.92 -2.95 0.51
C ALA A 43 -8.39 -2.96 0.73
N ARG A 44 -7.94 -3.07 1.99
CA ARG A 44 -6.52 -3.24 2.34
C ARG A 44 -5.94 -4.55 1.80
N GLN A 45 -6.65 -5.67 1.94
CA GLN A 45 -6.20 -6.95 1.39
C GLN A 45 -6.15 -6.93 -0.14
N GLU A 46 -7.14 -6.34 -0.79
CA GLU A 46 -7.15 -6.15 -2.25
C GLU A 46 -6.02 -5.23 -2.72
N LEU A 47 -5.71 -4.16 -1.98
CA LEU A 47 -4.59 -3.26 -2.24
C LEU A 47 -3.27 -4.02 -2.24
N MET A 48 -3.01 -4.78 -1.17
CA MET A 48 -1.82 -5.63 -1.07
C MET A 48 -1.78 -6.64 -2.23
N GLY A 49 -2.87 -7.36 -2.49
CA GLY A 49 -2.94 -8.34 -3.56
C GLY A 49 -2.78 -7.76 -4.97
N ARG A 50 -3.11 -6.48 -5.18
CA ARG A 50 -2.82 -5.75 -6.42
C ARG A 50 -1.36 -5.38 -6.54
N ILE A 51 -0.74 -4.90 -5.46
CA ILE A 51 0.70 -4.61 -5.42
C ILE A 51 1.50 -5.89 -5.66
N GLU A 52 1.13 -7.01 -5.03
CA GLU A 52 1.73 -8.33 -5.28
C GLU A 52 1.71 -8.72 -6.76
N ARG A 53 0.56 -8.53 -7.43
CA ARG A 53 0.42 -8.85 -8.85
C ARG A 53 1.16 -7.89 -9.76
N ALA A 54 1.14 -6.59 -9.46
CA ALA A 54 1.79 -5.57 -10.25
C ALA A 54 3.32 -5.64 -10.16
N HIS A 55 3.84 -5.96 -8.98
CA HIS A 55 5.28 -6.00 -8.69
C HIS A 55 5.86 -7.43 -8.64
N GLY A 56 5.02 -8.45 -8.73
CA GLY A 56 5.46 -9.85 -8.58
C GLY A 56 6.02 -10.18 -7.20
N ILE A 57 5.69 -9.38 -6.17
CA ILE A 57 6.10 -9.64 -4.78
C ILE A 57 5.05 -10.47 -4.04
N ARG A 58 5.41 -10.96 -2.86
CA ARG A 58 4.50 -11.63 -1.93
C ARG A 58 4.69 -11.04 -0.55
N PHE A 59 3.65 -10.40 -0.02
CA PHE A 59 3.65 -9.93 1.36
C PHE A 59 3.65 -11.11 2.31
N SER A 60 4.44 -11.01 3.38
CA SER A 60 4.39 -12.01 4.43
C SER A 60 3.05 -11.94 5.16
N SER A 61 2.55 -13.08 5.64
CA SER A 61 1.28 -13.16 6.39
C SER A 61 1.27 -12.21 7.59
N ASP A 62 2.43 -11.97 8.19
CA ASP A 62 2.64 -11.00 9.26
C ASP A 62 2.26 -9.57 8.84
N LEU A 63 2.66 -9.11 7.64
CA LEU A 63 2.29 -7.79 7.14
C LEU A 63 0.83 -7.67 6.75
N VAL A 64 0.24 -8.76 6.24
CA VAL A 64 -1.19 -8.81 5.92
C VAL A 64 -2.04 -8.76 7.19
N LEU A 65 -1.55 -9.35 8.27
CA LEU A 65 -2.18 -9.35 9.60
C LEU A 65 -1.78 -8.13 10.45
N SER A 66 -0.73 -7.42 10.07
CA SER A 66 -0.25 -6.23 10.76
C SER A 66 -1.31 -5.15 10.78
N ALA A 67 -1.37 -4.40 11.88
CA ALA A 67 -2.22 -3.23 12.03
C ALA A 67 -1.64 -2.01 11.30
N THR A 68 -1.02 -2.20 10.14
CA THR A 68 -0.48 -1.15 9.29
C THR A 68 -1.61 -0.15 9.04
N SER A 69 -1.50 0.99 9.72
CA SER A 69 -2.61 1.92 9.85
C SER A 69 -2.66 2.86 8.66
N THR A 70 -1.51 3.14 8.03
CA THR A 70 -1.39 4.05 6.90
C THR A 70 -0.79 3.35 5.66
N PRO A 71 -1.11 3.84 4.44
CA PRO A 71 -0.50 3.33 3.22
C PRO A 71 1.03 3.50 3.18
N ARG A 72 1.59 4.58 3.76
CA ARG A 72 3.05 4.80 3.81
C ARG A 72 3.77 3.74 4.63
N GLU A 73 3.21 3.33 5.76
CA GLU A 73 3.77 2.24 6.58
C GLU A 73 3.78 0.92 5.79
N LEU A 74 2.73 0.65 5.00
CA LEU A 74 2.68 -0.53 4.14
C LEU A 74 3.77 -0.50 3.06
N LEU A 75 4.03 0.67 2.47
CA LEU A 75 5.09 0.86 1.50
C LEU A 75 6.48 0.58 2.09
N ILE A 76 6.78 1.18 3.24
CA ILE A 76 8.06 1.01 3.93
C ILE A 76 8.29 -0.48 4.23
N ALA A 77 7.28 -1.14 4.80
CA ALA A 77 7.35 -2.55 5.10
C ALA A 77 7.53 -3.44 3.85
N ALA A 78 6.93 -3.06 2.72
CA ALA A 78 7.13 -3.75 1.44
C ALA A 78 8.59 -3.68 0.99
N ILE A 79 9.17 -2.47 1.05
CA ILE A 79 10.55 -2.19 0.66
C ILE A 79 11.53 -2.94 1.57
N GLU A 80 11.29 -2.92 2.88
CA GLU A 80 12.12 -3.64 3.85
C GLU A 80 12.07 -5.17 3.63
N GLN A 81 10.95 -5.73 3.19
CA GLN A 81 10.86 -7.16 2.85
C GLN A 81 11.53 -7.53 1.53
N GLU A 82 11.55 -6.63 0.54
CA GLU A 82 12.35 -6.84 -0.67
C GLU A 82 13.85 -6.91 -0.35
N ASP A 83 14.34 -6.02 0.53
CA ASP A 83 15.76 -5.97 0.91
C ASP A 83 16.22 -7.27 1.62
N VAL A 84 15.39 -7.81 2.53
CA VAL A 84 15.69 -9.09 3.23
C VAL A 84 15.75 -10.30 2.29
N ARG A 85 15.14 -10.22 1.11
CA ARG A 85 15.08 -11.33 0.13
C ARG A 85 16.14 -11.25 -0.97
N ALA A 86 16.87 -10.14 -1.08
CA ALA A 86 17.91 -9.91 -2.08
C ALA A 86 19.26 -10.51 -1.66
#